data_AF-A0A6G5A7L2-F1
#
_entry.id   AF-A0A6G5A7L2-F1
#
_cell.length_a   1.000
_cell.length_b   1.000
_cell.length_c   1.000
_cell.angle_alpha   90.00
_cell.angle_beta   90.00
_cell.angle_gamma   90.00
#
_symmetry.space_group_name_H-M   'P 1'
#
loop_
_entity.id
_entity.type
_entity.pdbx_description
1 polymer ?
#
loop_
_entity_poly.entity_id
_entity_poly.type
_entity_poly.pdbx_seq_one_letter_code
_entity_poly.pdbx_strand_id
1 'polypeptide(L)'
;LDGARYRALKNKVHLAALVASILSITYRLGGAALQGISDFKDDLKSHTQLLLDGSLDCSEEELRETLKNVASQVIKEVQECLQKHGFNQLQISQERVLYDQIVVMSSPDHHVRKLLLMRVLDFIKVAISSGSVRPTQIPPGLSALEKELTSITGQFLRLVTHNRAVFGEMYGDIVAELRK
;
A
#
# COMPACT_ATOMS: atom_id res chain seq x y z
N LEU A 1 -3.51 16.38 -20.00
CA LEU A 1 -4.45 15.35 -19.51
C LEU A 1 -3.79 14.26 -18.65
N ASP A 2 -2.49 13.98 -18.76
CA ASP A 2 -1.88 12.86 -18.00
C ASP A 2 -1.52 13.16 -16.53
N GLY A 3 -1.41 14.43 -16.13
CA GLY A 3 -1.07 14.80 -14.75
C GLY A 3 -2.01 14.22 -13.68
N ALA A 4 -3.32 14.19 -13.96
CA ALA A 4 -4.31 13.60 -13.05
C ALA A 4 -4.15 12.07 -12.94
N ARG A 5 -3.81 11.39 -14.04
CA ARG A 5 -3.56 9.94 -14.06
C ARG A 5 -2.32 9.58 -13.27
N TYR A 6 -1.25 10.36 -13.40
CA TYR A 6 -0.02 10.16 -12.62
C TYR A 6 -0.25 10.39 -11.12
N ARG A 7 -1.01 11.43 -10.75
CA ARG A 7 -1.38 11.68 -9.35
C ARG A 7 -2.20 10.53 -8.77
N ALA A 8 -3.23 10.08 -9.48
CA ALA A 8 -4.03 8.94 -9.05
C ALA A 8 -3.18 7.67 -8.85
N LEU A 9 -2.21 7.42 -9.73
CA LEU A 9 -1.34 6.26 -9.63
C LEU A 9 -0.36 6.37 -8.46
N LYS A 10 0.20 7.56 -8.22
CA LYS A 10 0.99 7.88 -7.03
C LYS A 10 0.18 7.60 -5.75
N ASN A 11 -1.07 8.02 -5.71
CA ASN A 11 -1.93 7.82 -4.53
C ASN A 11 -2.20 6.34 -4.29
N LYS A 12 -2.47 5.56 -5.34
CA LYS A 12 -2.62 4.10 -5.21
C LYS A 12 -1.37 3.42 -4.65
N VAL A 13 -0.17 3.88 -5.02
CA VAL A 13 1.09 3.36 -4.47
C VAL A 13 1.21 3.68 -2.97
N HIS A 14 0.93 4.92 -2.57
CA HIS A 14 0.95 5.29 -1.15
C HIS A 14 -0.12 4.56 -0.35
N LEU A 15 -1.31 4.35 -0.92
CA LEU A 15 -2.40 3.60 -0.30
C LEU A 15 -1.97 2.17 -0.02
N ALA A 16 -1.42 1.48 -1.04
CA ALA A 16 -0.96 0.12 -0.90
C ALA A 16 0.11 0.00 0.20
N ALA A 17 1.08 0.92 0.24
CA ALA A 17 2.11 0.93 1.27
C ALA A 17 1.55 1.16 2.68
N LEU A 18 0.60 2.09 2.84
CA LEU A 18 0.01 2.41 4.14
C LEU A 18 -0.88 1.26 4.65
N VAL A 19 -1.74 0.71 3.81
CA VAL A 19 -2.57 -0.46 4.12
C VAL A 19 -1.70 -1.65 4.52
N ALA A 20 -0.64 -1.93 3.75
CA ALA A 20 0.31 -2.99 4.09
C ALA A 20 0.99 -2.77 5.45
N SER A 21 1.28 -1.51 5.80
CA SER A 21 1.90 -1.14 7.07
C SER A 21 0.96 -1.39 8.24
N ILE A 22 -0.31 -0.98 8.11
CA ILE A 22 -1.35 -1.19 9.11
C ILE A 22 -1.55 -2.69 9.33
N LEU A 23 -1.77 -3.45 8.24
CA LEU A 23 -1.89 -4.91 8.33
C LEU A 23 -0.67 -5.55 9.02
N SER A 24 0.55 -5.11 8.68
CA SER A 24 1.77 -5.65 9.28
C SER A 24 1.86 -5.40 10.79
N ILE A 25 1.47 -4.20 11.26
CA ILE A 25 1.48 -3.89 12.70
C ILE A 25 0.35 -4.61 13.43
N THR A 26 -0.85 -4.65 12.84
CA THR A 26 -1.99 -5.36 13.43
C THR A 26 -1.67 -6.84 13.64
N TYR A 27 -1.11 -7.52 12.64
CA TYR A 27 -0.73 -8.93 12.75
C TYR A 27 0.49 -9.16 13.66
N ARG A 28 1.40 -8.19 13.78
CA ARG A 28 2.50 -8.25 14.74
C ARG A 28 1.97 -8.22 16.18
N LEU A 29 0.99 -7.36 16.47
CA LEU A 29 0.45 -7.15 17.82
C LEU A 29 -0.62 -8.18 18.20
N GLY A 30 -1.48 -8.59 17.27
CA GLY A 30 -2.50 -9.62 17.52
C GLY A 30 -1.96 -11.06 17.51
N GLY A 31 -0.71 -11.27 17.08
CA GLY A 31 0.02 -12.52 17.23
C GLY A 31 -0.60 -13.71 16.48
N ALA A 32 -0.32 -14.92 16.98
CA ALA A 32 -0.72 -16.17 16.34
C ALA A 32 -2.25 -16.35 16.23
N ALA A 33 -3.02 -15.72 17.13
CA ALA A 33 -4.48 -15.80 17.13
C ALA A 33 -5.09 -15.26 15.82
N LEU A 34 -4.55 -14.14 15.30
CA LEU A 34 -5.02 -13.57 14.03
C LEU A 34 -4.49 -14.32 12.81
N GLN A 35 -3.30 -14.94 12.89
CA GLN A 35 -2.68 -15.64 11.76
C GLN A 35 -3.46 -16.88 11.32
N GLY A 36 -4.21 -17.50 12.23
CA GLY A 36 -5.03 -18.68 11.93
C GLY A 36 -6.38 -18.37 11.27
N ILE A 37 -6.78 -17.09 11.17
CA ILE A 37 -8.10 -16.68 10.69
C ILE A 37 -7.97 -16.18 9.25
N SER A 38 -8.33 -17.03 8.29
CA SER A 38 -8.12 -16.79 6.86
C SER A 38 -8.78 -15.50 6.35
N ASP A 39 -10.04 -15.25 6.73
CA ASP A 39 -10.86 -14.20 6.09
C ASP A 39 -10.58 -12.81 6.68
N PHE A 40 -10.14 -12.75 7.95
CA PHE A 40 -9.92 -11.50 8.67
C PHE A 40 -8.91 -10.58 7.95
N LYS A 41 -7.89 -11.16 7.30
CA LYS A 41 -6.86 -10.40 6.60
C LYS A 41 -7.45 -9.61 5.43
N ASP A 42 -8.34 -10.22 4.67
CA ASP A 42 -8.92 -9.62 3.48
C ASP A 42 -10.02 -8.62 3.85
N ASP A 43 -10.80 -8.89 4.89
CA ASP A 43 -11.79 -7.95 5.44
C ASP A 43 -11.12 -6.68 5.96
N LEU A 44 -10.12 -6.84 6.85
CA LEU A 44 -9.40 -5.71 7.44
C LEU A 44 -8.70 -4.87 6.36
N LYS A 45 -8.12 -5.52 5.33
CA LYS A 45 -7.52 -4.83 4.18
C LYS A 45 -8.56 -3.97 3.46
N SER A 46 -9.72 -4.56 3.17
CA SER A 46 -10.79 -3.90 2.40
C SER A 46 -11.37 -2.71 3.18
N HIS A 47 -11.67 -2.88 4.47
CA HIS A 47 -12.14 -1.79 5.33
C HIS A 47 -11.09 -0.68 5.47
N THR A 48 -9.82 -1.04 5.70
CA THR A 48 -8.73 -0.06 5.81
C THR A 48 -8.54 0.73 4.51
N GLN A 49 -8.66 0.08 3.35
CA GLN A 49 -8.61 0.76 2.04
C GLN A 49 -9.75 1.77 1.88
N LEU A 50 -10.98 1.40 2.26
CA LEU A 50 -12.14 2.28 2.17
C LEU A 50 -12.01 3.50 3.08
N LEU A 51 -11.54 3.32 4.32
CA LEU A 51 -11.36 4.42 5.27
C LEU A 51 -10.26 5.40 4.88
N LEU A 52 -9.25 4.91 4.15
CA LEU A 52 -8.13 5.74 3.69
C LEU A 52 -8.37 6.34 2.30
N ASP A 53 -9.46 5.99 1.63
CA ASP A 53 -9.75 6.52 0.31
C ASP A 53 -9.91 8.05 0.37
N GLY A 54 -9.34 8.74 -0.62
CA GLY A 54 -9.30 10.20 -0.67
C GLY A 54 -8.40 10.90 0.36
N SER A 55 -7.78 10.18 1.32
CA SER A 55 -7.01 10.79 2.42
C SER A 55 -5.52 11.01 2.13
N LEU A 56 -5.05 10.59 0.95
CA LEU A 56 -3.61 10.56 0.61
C LEU A 56 -3.08 11.82 -0.08
N ASP A 57 -3.98 12.69 -0.56
CA ASP A 57 -3.62 14.02 -1.07
C ASP A 57 -3.70 15.10 0.02
N CYS A 58 -4.04 14.70 1.27
CA CYS A 58 -4.18 15.60 2.41
C CYS A 58 -2.84 15.88 3.10
N SER A 59 -2.83 16.90 3.96
CA SER A 59 -1.72 17.20 4.86
C SER A 59 -1.45 16.04 5.84
N GLU A 60 -0.25 16.02 6.44
CA GLU A 60 0.10 15.02 7.46
C GLU A 60 -0.86 15.05 8.65
N GLU A 61 -1.32 16.24 9.05
CA GLU A 61 -2.26 16.43 10.14
C GLU A 61 -3.64 15.83 9.81
N GLU A 62 -4.16 16.09 8.62
CA GLU A 62 -5.42 15.52 8.17
C GLU A 62 -5.33 13.99 8.04
N LEU A 63 -4.22 13.48 7.50
CA LEU A 63 -3.96 12.03 7.46
C LEU A 63 -3.89 11.43 8.86
N ARG A 64 -3.32 12.17 9.83
CA ARG A 64 -3.27 11.74 11.23
C ARG A 64 -4.66 11.62 11.82
N GLU A 65 -5.57 12.57 11.57
CA GLU A 65 -6.96 12.47 12.01
C GLU A 65 -7.70 11.30 11.36
N THR A 66 -7.50 11.05 10.06
CA THR A 66 -8.02 9.83 9.42
C THR A 66 -7.46 8.57 10.09
N LEU A 67 -6.16 8.54 10.38
CA LEU A 67 -5.52 7.38 10.99
C LEU A 67 -5.97 7.13 12.43
N LYS A 68 -6.40 8.15 13.18
CA LYS A 68 -7.06 7.94 14.49
C LYS A 68 -8.36 7.15 14.34
N ASN A 69 -9.17 7.46 13.33
CA ASN A 69 -10.41 6.74 13.04
C ASN A 69 -10.12 5.31 12.56
N VAL A 70 -9.14 5.15 11.66
CA VAL A 70 -8.68 3.84 11.20
C VAL A 70 -8.17 3.00 12.38
N ALA A 71 -7.38 3.58 13.28
CA ALA A 71 -6.86 2.89 14.45
C ALA A 71 -7.98 2.36 15.35
N SER A 72 -8.98 3.19 15.67
CA SER A 72 -10.15 2.78 16.44
C SER A 72 -10.92 1.65 15.77
N GLN A 73 -11.12 1.75 14.46
CA GLN A 73 -11.85 0.74 13.69
C GLN A 73 -11.07 -0.59 13.61
N VAL A 74 -9.75 -0.53 13.39
CA VAL A 74 -8.87 -1.71 13.39
C VAL A 74 -8.90 -2.42 14.75
N ILE A 75 -8.83 -1.68 15.86
CA ILE A 75 -8.91 -2.24 17.21
C ILE A 75 -10.25 -2.95 17.42
N LYS A 76 -11.35 -2.29 17.03
CA LYS A 76 -12.69 -2.87 17.11
C LYS A 76 -12.78 -4.19 16.32
N GLU A 77 -12.34 -4.19 15.06
CA GLU A 77 -12.37 -5.37 14.21
C GLU A 77 -11.51 -6.51 14.77
N VAL A 78 -10.34 -6.20 15.34
CA VAL A 78 -9.49 -7.20 16.02
C VAL A 78 -10.22 -7.78 17.23
N GLN A 79 -10.82 -6.95 18.09
CA GLN A 79 -11.55 -7.40 19.27
C GLN A 79 -12.75 -8.29 18.92
N GLU A 80 -13.54 -7.88 17.93
CA GLU A 80 -14.68 -8.66 17.42
C GLU A 80 -14.22 -9.98 16.82
N CYS A 81 -13.13 -9.97 16.05
CA CYS A 81 -12.55 -11.17 15.45
C CYS A 81 -12.05 -12.15 16.51
N LEU A 82 -11.31 -11.68 17.51
CA LEU A 82 -10.83 -12.51 18.63
C LEU A 82 -12.00 -13.11 19.42
N GLN A 83 -13.00 -12.30 19.75
CA GLN A 83 -14.19 -12.74 20.48
C GLN A 83 -14.97 -13.80 19.69
N LYS A 84 -15.20 -13.57 18.39
CA LYS A 84 -15.94 -14.49 17.51
C LYS A 84 -15.29 -15.87 17.41
N HIS A 85 -13.96 -15.94 17.52
CA HIS A 85 -13.20 -17.20 17.41
C HIS A 85 -12.78 -17.77 18.78
N GLY A 86 -13.28 -17.20 19.89
CA GLY A 86 -13.00 -17.70 21.24
C GLY A 86 -11.57 -17.46 21.73
N PHE A 87 -10.84 -16.52 21.12
CA PHE A 87 -9.53 -16.10 21.59
C PHE A 87 -9.63 -15.05 22.68
N ASN A 88 -8.56 -14.91 23.48
CA ASN A 88 -8.45 -13.82 24.43
C ASN A 88 -8.42 -12.48 23.69
N GLN A 89 -9.25 -11.56 24.17
CA GLN A 89 -9.29 -10.17 23.73
C GLN A 89 -7.97 -9.44 24.01
N LEU A 90 -7.69 -8.39 23.24
CA LEU A 90 -6.53 -7.54 23.52
C LEU A 90 -6.71 -6.84 24.87
N GLN A 91 -5.62 -6.70 25.62
CA GLN A 91 -5.61 -5.85 26.81
C GLN A 91 -5.65 -4.38 26.40
N ILE A 92 -6.17 -3.51 27.29
CA ILE A 92 -6.22 -2.05 27.08
C ILE A 92 -4.83 -1.48 26.74
N SER A 93 -3.77 -2.03 27.33
CA SER A 93 -2.38 -1.66 27.01
C SER A 93 -2.00 -1.99 25.57
N GLN A 94 -2.43 -3.16 25.05
CA GLN A 94 -2.18 -3.59 23.68
C GLN A 94 -3.01 -2.79 22.67
N GLU A 95 -4.26 -2.47 23.00
CA GLU A 95 -5.10 -1.57 22.19
C GLU A 95 -4.43 -0.20 22.04
N ARG A 96 -3.96 0.38 23.15
CA ARG A 96 -3.27 1.68 23.13
C ARG A 96 -2.00 1.63 22.28
N VAL A 97 -1.20 0.57 22.41
CA VAL A 97 0.00 0.39 21.58
C VAL A 97 -0.38 0.28 20.11
N LEU A 98 -1.41 -0.50 19.75
CA LEU A 98 -1.87 -0.62 18.38
C LEU A 98 -2.36 0.73 17.83
N TYR A 99 -3.10 1.48 18.65
CA TYR A 99 -3.58 2.81 18.31
C TYR A 99 -2.43 3.76 17.98
N ASP A 100 -1.50 3.92 18.92
CA ASP A 100 -0.38 4.85 18.80
C ASP A 100 0.52 4.48 17.60
N GLN A 101 0.73 3.19 17.36
CA GLN A 101 1.52 2.69 16.22
C GLN A 101 0.85 2.95 14.86
N ILE A 102 -0.48 2.94 14.77
CA ILE A 102 -1.20 3.27 13.53
C ILE A 102 -1.20 4.78 13.32
N VAL A 103 -1.47 5.58 14.35
CA VAL A 103 -1.54 7.04 14.25
C VAL A 103 -0.19 7.64 13.82
N VAL A 104 0.93 7.15 14.38
CA VAL A 104 2.27 7.66 14.02
C VAL A 104 2.68 7.35 12.57
N MET A 105 1.95 6.47 11.86
CA MET A 105 2.17 6.23 10.43
C MET A 105 1.81 7.43 9.55
N SER A 106 1.13 8.46 10.08
CA SER A 106 0.87 9.72 9.38
C SER A 106 2.19 10.34 8.90
N SER A 107 3.24 10.20 9.70
CA SER A 107 4.57 10.71 9.40
C SER A 107 5.17 10.03 8.17
N PRO A 108 5.71 10.79 7.21
CA PRO A 108 6.40 10.23 6.04
C PRO A 108 7.70 9.49 6.42
N ASP A 109 8.28 9.78 7.58
CA ASP A 109 9.52 9.16 8.08
C ASP A 109 9.27 7.87 8.87
N HIS A 110 8.01 7.45 9.04
CA HIS A 110 7.68 6.22 9.71
C HIS A 110 8.34 5.00 9.03
N HIS A 111 9.18 4.27 9.77
CA HIS A 111 10.10 3.29 9.21
C HIS A 111 9.39 2.14 8.46
N VAL A 112 8.33 1.57 9.03
CA VAL A 112 7.58 0.47 8.38
C VAL A 112 6.89 0.94 7.10
N ARG A 113 6.30 2.15 7.13
CA ARG A 113 5.65 2.76 5.96
C ARG A 113 6.65 3.00 4.85
N LYS A 114 7.81 3.56 5.18
CA LYS A 114 8.90 3.81 4.23
C LYS A 114 9.45 2.51 3.64
N LEU A 115 9.69 1.50 4.48
CA LEU A 115 10.18 0.19 4.03
C LEU A 115 9.22 -0.46 3.03
N LEU A 116 7.92 -0.49 3.36
CA LEU A 116 6.92 -1.10 2.48
C LEU A 116 6.70 -0.28 1.21
N LEU A 117 6.75 1.05 1.29
CA LEU A 117 6.73 1.92 0.12
C LEU A 117 7.90 1.62 -0.83
N MET A 118 9.12 1.50 -0.31
CA MET A 118 10.29 1.16 -1.13
C MET A 118 10.12 -0.20 -1.83
N ARG A 119 9.62 -1.22 -1.12
CA ARG A 119 9.34 -2.54 -1.72
C ARG A 119 8.31 -2.46 -2.86
N VAL A 120 7.27 -1.66 -2.70
CA VAL A 120 6.27 -1.42 -3.77
C VAL A 120 6.93 -0.73 -4.97
N LEU A 121 7.74 0.30 -4.73
CA LEU A 121 8.44 1.02 -5.79
C LEU A 121 9.44 0.14 -6.54
N ASP A 122 10.21 -0.68 -5.82
CA ASP A 122 11.17 -1.62 -6.42
C ASP A 122 10.45 -2.66 -7.28
N PHE A 123 9.34 -3.21 -6.79
CA PHE A 123 8.49 -4.14 -7.55
C PHE A 123 8.01 -3.52 -8.86
N ILE A 124 7.48 -2.29 -8.81
CA ILE A 124 7.02 -1.56 -9.99
C ILE A 124 8.19 -1.28 -10.94
N LYS A 125 9.35 -0.85 -10.43
CA LYS A 125 10.54 -0.55 -11.22
C LYS A 125 11.05 -1.77 -11.98
N VAL A 126 11.09 -2.94 -11.33
CA VAL A 126 11.49 -4.20 -11.97
C VAL A 126 10.51 -4.57 -13.08
N ALA A 127 9.21 -4.45 -12.84
CA ALA A 127 8.19 -4.73 -13.86
C ALA A 127 8.30 -3.78 -15.05
N ILE A 128 8.47 -2.48 -14.82
CA ILE A 128 8.67 -1.48 -15.88
C ILE A 128 9.91 -1.81 -16.72
N SER A 129 11.02 -2.16 -16.07
CA SER A 129 12.30 -2.42 -16.75
C SER A 129 12.26 -3.70 -17.59
N SER A 130 11.53 -4.71 -17.13
CA SER A 130 11.36 -5.99 -17.86
C SER A 130 10.25 -5.95 -18.91
N GLY A 131 9.41 -4.91 -18.92
CA GLY A 131 8.27 -4.78 -19.83
C GLY A 131 7.14 -5.77 -19.58
N SER A 132 7.12 -6.46 -18.43
CA SER A 132 6.13 -7.49 -18.10
C SER A 132 5.78 -7.47 -16.61
N VAL A 133 4.54 -7.82 -16.28
CA VAL A 133 4.09 -8.08 -14.89
C VAL A 133 4.32 -9.56 -14.49
N ARG A 134 4.73 -10.43 -15.43
CA ARG A 134 4.89 -11.87 -15.20
C ARG A 134 6.16 -12.21 -14.43
N PRO A 135 6.14 -13.33 -13.69
CA PRO A 135 5.99 -13.30 -12.24
C PRO A 135 7.19 -12.63 -11.57
N THR A 136 7.11 -11.32 -11.35
CA THR A 136 7.93 -10.70 -10.31
C THR A 136 7.41 -11.25 -8.99
N GLN A 137 8.25 -11.96 -8.22
CA GLN A 137 7.81 -12.48 -6.92
C GLN A 137 7.27 -11.33 -6.07
N ILE A 138 6.07 -11.50 -5.50
CA ILE A 138 5.47 -10.49 -4.62
C ILE A 138 6.42 -10.26 -3.44
N PRO A 139 6.83 -9.02 -3.15
CA PRO A 139 7.79 -8.79 -2.09
C PRO A 139 7.25 -9.24 -0.72
N PRO A 140 8.11 -9.72 0.18
CA PRO A 140 7.69 -10.10 1.53
C PRO A 140 6.93 -8.96 2.24
N GLY A 141 5.85 -9.32 2.93
CA GLY A 141 4.97 -8.36 3.61
C GLY A 141 3.92 -7.69 2.72
N LEU A 142 3.91 -7.97 1.40
CA LEU A 142 2.94 -7.41 0.46
C LEU A 142 2.01 -8.45 -0.16
N SER A 143 2.06 -9.72 0.27
CA SER A 143 1.22 -10.80 -0.27
C SER A 143 -0.27 -10.52 -0.19
N ALA A 144 -0.73 -9.82 0.86
CA ALA A 144 -2.15 -9.47 1.01
C ALA A 144 -2.65 -8.49 -0.08
N LEU A 145 -1.72 -7.76 -0.71
CA LEU A 145 -1.99 -6.72 -1.70
C LEU A 145 -1.59 -7.16 -3.13
N GLU A 146 -1.42 -8.46 -3.38
CA GLU A 146 -0.99 -8.96 -4.69
C GLU A 146 -1.86 -8.43 -5.83
N LYS A 147 -3.19 -8.42 -5.66
CA LYS A 147 -4.14 -7.95 -6.68
C LYS A 147 -3.96 -6.45 -6.96
N GLU A 148 -3.83 -5.66 -5.90
CA GLU A 148 -3.64 -4.22 -5.95
C GLU A 148 -2.31 -3.86 -6.60
N LEU A 149 -1.22 -4.52 -6.21
CA LEU A 149 0.10 -4.33 -6.79
C LEU A 149 0.13 -4.70 -8.26
N THR A 150 -0.48 -5.82 -8.63
CA THR A 150 -0.60 -6.25 -10.03
C THR A 150 -1.36 -5.21 -10.86
N SER A 151 -2.46 -4.68 -10.31
CA SER A 151 -3.28 -3.65 -10.96
C SER A 151 -2.54 -2.32 -11.12
N ILE A 152 -1.86 -1.85 -10.07
CA ILE A 152 -1.04 -0.61 -10.08
C ILE A 152 0.09 -0.75 -11.10
N THR A 153 0.82 -1.87 -11.05
CA THR A 153 1.95 -2.15 -11.93
C THR A 153 1.52 -2.25 -13.40
N GLY A 154 0.39 -2.91 -13.66
CA GLY A 154 -0.20 -2.95 -15.01
C GLY A 154 -0.55 -1.57 -15.55
N GLN A 155 -1.02 -0.65 -14.70
CA GLN A 155 -1.28 0.74 -15.10
C GLN A 155 0.03 1.49 -15.44
N PHE A 156 1.09 1.31 -14.64
CA PHE A 156 2.41 1.86 -14.94
C PHE A 156 2.94 1.37 -16.29
N LEU A 157 2.88 0.06 -16.54
CA LEU A 157 3.36 -0.53 -17.79
C LEU A 157 2.61 0.01 -19.00
N ARG A 158 1.28 0.11 -18.93
CA ARG A 158 0.49 0.68 -20.03
C ARG A 158 0.94 2.10 -20.37
N LEU A 159 1.20 2.92 -19.35
CA LEU A 159 1.67 4.30 -19.52
C LEU A 159 3.06 4.32 -20.16
N VAL A 160 4.01 3.55 -19.63
CA VAL A 160 5.39 3.50 -20.15
C VAL A 160 5.42 2.99 -21.59
N THR A 161 4.70 1.91 -21.88
CA THR A 161 4.62 1.32 -23.22
C THR A 161 3.98 2.29 -24.21
N HIS A 162 2.90 2.97 -23.83
CA HIS A 162 2.28 3.98 -24.67
C HIS A 162 3.23 5.15 -24.96
N ASN A 163 3.87 5.71 -23.93
CA ASN A 163 4.81 6.82 -24.10
C ASN A 163 5.99 6.41 -25.00
N ARG A 164 6.52 5.20 -24.83
CA ARG A 164 7.58 4.67 -25.70
C ARG A 164 7.11 4.51 -27.15
N ALA A 165 5.88 4.07 -27.38
CA ALA A 165 5.32 3.90 -28.72
C ALA A 165 5.07 5.24 -29.42
N VAL A 166 4.59 6.26 -28.68
CA VAL A 166 4.27 7.58 -29.25
C VAL A 166 5.52 8.42 -29.52
N PHE A 167 6.48 8.42 -28.58
CA PHE A 167 7.63 9.32 -28.64
C PHE A 167 8.95 8.63 -29.02
N GLY A 168 8.94 7.30 -29.18
CA GLY A 168 10.16 6.52 -29.43
C GLY A 168 10.89 6.91 -30.70
N GLU A 169 10.15 7.17 -31.78
CA GLU A 169 10.72 7.62 -33.06
C GLU A 169 11.39 9.00 -32.93
N MET A 170 10.69 9.97 -32.31
CA MET A 170 11.24 11.29 -32.00
C MET A 170 12.55 11.21 -31.20
N TYR A 171 12.63 10.32 -30.20
CA TYR A 171 13.87 10.12 -29.44
C TYR A 171 15.01 9.58 -30.31
N GLY A 172 14.68 8.70 -31.27
CA GLY A 172 15.62 8.19 -32.25
C GLY A 172 16.15 9.27 -33.18
N ASP A 173 15.28 10.16 -33.66
CA ASP A 173 15.64 11.27 -34.56
C ASP A 173 16.62 12.23 -33.91
N ILE A 174 16.38 12.63 -32.66
CA ILE A 174 17.29 13.51 -31.89
C ILE A 174 18.69 12.88 -31.79
N VAL A 175 18.76 11.57 -31.51
CA VAL A 175 20.04 10.85 -31.41
C VAL A 175 20.76 10.78 -32.76
N ALA A 176 20.01 10.59 -33.85
CA ALA A 176 20.56 10.55 -35.19
C ALA A 176 21.08 11.92 -35.64
N GLU A 177 20.39 13.01 -35.27
CA GLU A 177 20.81 14.38 -35.55
C GLU A 177 22.14 14.72 -34.88
N LEU A 178 22.31 14.38 -33.58
CA LEU A 178 23.53 14.65 -32.82
C LEU A 178 24.76 13.84 -33.26
N ARG A 179 24.58 12.81 -34.10
CA ARG A 179 25.69 12.01 -34.66
C ARG A 179 26.21 12.57 -35.99
N LYS A 180 25.56 13.59 -36.54
CA LYS A 180 26.02 14.32 -37.74
C LYS A 180 26.98 15.43 -37.34
#